data_AF-A0A086LIL0-F1
#
_entry.id   AF-A0A086LIL0-F1
#
_cell.length_a   1.000
_cell.length_b   1.000
_cell.length_c   1.000
_cell.angle_alpha   90.00
_cell.angle_beta   90.00
_cell.angle_gamma   90.00
#
_symmetry.space_group_name_H-M   'P 1'
#
loop_
_entity.id
_entity.type
_entity.pdbx_description
1 polymer ?
#
loop_
_entity_poly.entity_id
_entity_poly.type
_entity_poly.pdbx_seq_one_letter_code
_entity_poly.pdbx_strand_id
1 'polypeptide(L)'
;MDVTIPRWQRWLLRTVKRASGPQHMPRHVAFIMDGNRRFARRNKEASAVEGHRAGAHTLSVMCESCLELGIQFVTVYAFALGNFHRQPEEVTGLLNLAEEKFADKAWIDGFFKRLGIRLRFLGDFSYLPPRLRSALATASRETADACGDPRGFGCRLLVTVCVAYGSRREIARALAGEVSMLPDAPVDHDLPEARCTSMFVCSGAVRWRTADTDDSGPGSVDTCTSLNDSNGISQRRTHRDDSSSIPCCDAVLEAHLSAGEACSTWHSTRKHGCYLWRALQIEDVPPPDLLLRTSGERRLSDFLLYETSETTAFHFLNVLWPDLSSLHLLATVVHFQLQNLVKHYCMWVRCFRFF
;
A
#
# COMPACT_ATOMS: atom_id res chain seq x y z
N MET A 1 -1.10 -19.15 18.85
CA MET A 1 -1.19 -19.81 17.53
C MET A 1 0.21 -20.02 16.99
N ASP A 2 0.62 -21.26 16.81
CA ASP A 2 1.88 -21.58 16.11
C ASP A 2 1.63 -21.49 14.60
N VAL A 3 1.67 -20.28 14.05
CA VAL A 3 1.95 -20.16 12.62
C VAL A 3 3.41 -20.54 12.48
N THR A 4 3.63 -21.77 12.05
CA THR A 4 4.94 -22.29 11.70
C THR A 4 4.83 -22.94 10.34
N ILE A 5 5.35 -22.24 9.35
CA ILE A 5 5.76 -22.85 8.08
C ILE A 5 6.54 -24.14 8.39
N PRO A 6 6.30 -25.27 7.69
CA PRO A 6 7.01 -26.53 7.90
C PRO A 6 8.53 -26.34 7.92
N ARG A 7 9.24 -27.06 8.80
CA ARG A 7 10.70 -26.92 9.00
C ARG A 7 11.50 -27.03 7.69
N TRP A 8 11.07 -27.91 6.77
CA TRP A 8 11.72 -28.08 5.48
C TRP A 8 11.53 -26.88 4.54
N GLN A 9 10.35 -26.23 4.57
CA GLN A 9 10.10 -25.00 3.81
C GLN A 9 10.96 -23.87 4.36
N ARG A 10 11.03 -23.72 5.68
CA ARG A 10 11.92 -22.76 6.35
C ARG A 10 13.39 -22.98 5.97
N TRP A 11 13.86 -24.22 5.98
CA TRP A 11 15.20 -24.57 5.52
C TRP A 11 15.42 -24.12 4.07
N LEU A 12 14.47 -24.40 3.17
CA LEU A 12 14.56 -24.02 1.77
C LEU A 12 14.63 -22.49 1.56
N LEU A 13 13.77 -21.72 2.24
CA LEU A 13 13.78 -20.25 2.20
C LEU A 13 15.14 -19.70 2.66
N ARG A 14 15.68 -20.21 3.76
CA ARG A 14 17.00 -19.82 4.27
C ARG A 14 18.13 -20.20 3.34
N THR A 15 18.03 -21.35 2.68
CA THR A 15 19.03 -21.79 1.70
C THR A 15 19.06 -20.86 0.50
N VAL A 16 17.90 -20.48 -0.05
CA VAL A 16 17.84 -19.49 -1.14
C VAL A 16 18.40 -18.14 -0.71
N LYS A 17 18.03 -17.66 0.49
CA LYS A 17 18.61 -16.43 1.06
C LYS A 17 20.14 -16.50 1.16
N ARG A 18 20.71 -17.63 1.59
CA ARG A 18 22.18 -17.79 1.73
C ARG A 18 22.89 -17.92 0.39
N ALA A 19 22.28 -18.63 -0.55
CA ALA A 19 22.81 -18.79 -1.90
C ALA A 19 22.78 -17.47 -2.70
N SER A 20 21.84 -16.59 -2.36
CA SER A 20 21.67 -15.28 -2.98
C SER A 20 22.46 -14.22 -2.23
N GLY A 21 23.29 -13.44 -2.91
CA GLY A 21 23.89 -12.25 -2.29
C GLY A 21 22.80 -11.26 -1.83
N PRO A 22 23.03 -10.45 -0.78
CA PRO A 22 22.03 -9.50 -0.26
C PRO A 22 21.44 -8.57 -1.33
N GLN A 23 22.23 -8.19 -2.33
CA GLN A 23 21.83 -7.31 -3.43
C GLN A 23 20.83 -7.93 -4.41
N HIS A 24 20.60 -9.24 -4.34
CA HIS A 24 19.68 -9.96 -5.22
C HIS A 24 18.34 -10.30 -4.53
N MET A 25 18.22 -10.05 -3.23
CA MET A 25 16.97 -10.26 -2.49
C MET A 25 16.09 -9.01 -2.54
N PRO A 26 14.78 -9.13 -2.75
CA PRO A 26 13.89 -7.98 -2.59
C PRO A 26 13.91 -7.55 -1.11
N ARG A 27 14.03 -6.24 -0.87
CA ARG A 27 13.95 -5.65 0.46
C ARG A 27 12.52 -5.35 0.85
N HIS A 28 11.70 -4.95 -0.12
CA HIS A 28 10.29 -4.63 0.08
C HIS A 28 9.38 -5.42 -0.88
N VAL A 29 8.43 -6.17 -0.31
CA VAL A 29 7.39 -6.88 -1.07
C VAL A 29 6.00 -6.34 -0.76
N ALA A 30 5.26 -5.96 -1.78
CA ALA A 30 3.86 -5.53 -1.68
C ALA A 30 2.90 -6.65 -2.11
N PHE A 31 1.76 -6.81 -1.42
CA PHE A 31 0.75 -7.82 -1.73
C PHE A 31 -0.64 -7.20 -1.95
N ILE A 32 -1.25 -7.49 -3.10
CA ILE A 32 -2.68 -7.32 -3.34
C ILE A 32 -3.36 -8.65 -3.04
N MET A 33 -4.01 -8.73 -1.87
CA MET A 33 -4.59 -9.95 -1.29
C MET A 33 -5.97 -10.29 -1.88
N ASP A 34 -6.01 -10.59 -3.17
CA ASP A 34 -7.24 -10.83 -3.91
C ASP A 34 -7.66 -12.32 -3.90
N GLY A 35 -8.96 -12.58 -4.03
CA GLY A 35 -9.52 -13.93 -4.15
C GLY A 35 -10.21 -14.50 -2.90
N ASN A 36 -10.28 -13.77 -1.79
CA ASN A 36 -10.90 -14.27 -0.53
C ASN A 36 -12.36 -14.73 -0.72
N ARG A 37 -13.19 -13.93 -1.41
CA ARG A 37 -14.58 -14.29 -1.71
C ARG A 37 -14.70 -15.50 -2.64
N ARG A 38 -13.78 -15.62 -3.60
CA ARG A 38 -13.73 -16.78 -4.51
C ARG A 38 -13.36 -18.05 -3.75
N PHE A 39 -12.43 -17.95 -2.80
CA PHE A 39 -12.03 -19.05 -1.94
C PHE A 39 -13.20 -19.52 -1.07
N ALA A 40 -13.91 -18.60 -0.40
CA ALA A 40 -15.08 -18.92 0.40
C ALA A 40 -16.15 -19.67 -0.41
N ARG A 41 -16.46 -19.19 -1.63
CA ARG A 41 -17.40 -19.87 -2.54
C ARG A 41 -16.90 -21.24 -2.99
N ARG A 42 -15.62 -21.36 -3.33
CA ARG A 42 -15.01 -22.62 -3.80
C ARG A 42 -15.05 -23.70 -2.72
N ASN A 43 -14.81 -23.32 -1.47
CA ASN A 43 -14.79 -24.26 -0.33
C ASN A 43 -16.15 -24.41 0.36
N LYS A 44 -17.21 -23.77 -0.16
CA LYS A 44 -18.56 -23.79 0.40
C LYS A 44 -18.63 -23.28 1.84
N GLU A 45 -17.84 -22.25 2.14
CA GLU A 45 -17.86 -21.59 3.45
C GLU A 45 -19.20 -20.91 3.70
N ALA A 46 -19.56 -20.80 4.98
CA ALA A 46 -20.84 -20.20 5.39
C ALA A 46 -20.96 -18.71 5.02
N SER A 47 -19.85 -17.98 4.89
CA SER A 47 -19.85 -16.57 4.53
C SER A 47 -18.57 -16.12 3.81
N ALA A 48 -18.65 -14.97 3.13
CA ALA A 48 -17.47 -14.32 2.56
C ALA A 48 -16.42 -13.96 3.63
N VAL A 49 -16.87 -13.63 4.84
CA VAL A 49 -16.01 -13.26 5.98
C VAL A 49 -15.06 -14.41 6.35
N GLU A 50 -15.49 -15.66 6.22
CA GLU A 50 -14.63 -16.82 6.51
C GLU A 50 -13.45 -16.92 5.53
N GLY A 51 -13.68 -16.59 4.24
CA GLY A 51 -12.59 -16.47 3.27
C GLY A 51 -11.59 -15.37 3.64
N HIS A 52 -12.05 -14.27 4.23
CA HIS A 52 -11.18 -13.21 4.73
C HIS A 52 -10.45 -13.61 6.03
N ARG A 53 -11.09 -14.41 6.90
CA ARG A 53 -10.45 -14.99 8.09
C ARG A 53 -9.32 -15.94 7.71
N ALA A 54 -9.53 -16.80 6.71
CA ALA A 54 -8.48 -17.61 6.12
C ALA A 54 -7.37 -16.74 5.52
N GLY A 55 -7.73 -15.62 4.89
CA GLY A 55 -6.76 -14.63 4.39
C GLY A 55 -5.87 -14.01 5.47
N ALA A 56 -6.38 -13.78 6.69
CA ALA A 56 -5.57 -13.30 7.81
C ALA A 56 -4.53 -14.34 8.27
N HIS A 57 -4.87 -15.64 8.19
CA HIS A 57 -3.91 -16.71 8.42
C HIS A 57 -2.80 -16.70 7.37
N THR A 58 -3.15 -16.58 6.08
CA THR A 58 -2.17 -16.47 4.98
C THR A 58 -1.24 -15.27 5.15
N LEU A 59 -1.74 -14.12 5.62
CA LEU A 59 -0.89 -12.97 5.95
C LEU A 59 0.21 -13.35 6.94
N SER A 60 -0.12 -14.12 7.98
CA SER A 60 0.85 -14.60 8.96
C SER A 60 1.89 -15.52 8.31
N VAL A 61 1.45 -16.44 7.44
CA VAL A 61 2.36 -17.33 6.68
C VAL A 61 3.29 -16.53 5.75
N MET A 62 2.79 -15.49 5.08
CA MET A 62 3.61 -14.64 4.20
C MET A 62 4.60 -13.80 4.99
N CYS A 63 4.21 -13.23 6.14
CA CYS A 63 5.12 -12.49 7.01
C CYS A 63 6.25 -13.37 7.55
N GLU A 64 5.92 -14.59 8.03
CA GLU A 64 6.93 -15.54 8.48
C GLU A 64 7.86 -15.95 7.32
N SER A 65 7.31 -16.18 6.12
CA SER A 65 8.11 -16.52 4.94
C SER A 65 9.07 -15.39 4.56
N CYS A 66 8.60 -14.13 4.63
CA CYS A 66 9.40 -12.93 4.36
C CYS A 66 10.56 -12.79 5.37
N LEU A 67 10.30 -13.02 6.65
CA LEU A 67 11.34 -13.05 7.69
C LEU A 67 12.44 -14.07 7.39
N GLU A 68 12.05 -15.28 6.96
CA GLU A 68 13.00 -16.35 6.64
C GLU A 68 13.83 -16.05 5.40
N LEU A 69 13.24 -15.34 4.43
CA LEU A 69 13.94 -14.80 3.26
C LEU A 69 14.79 -13.56 3.59
N GLY A 70 14.61 -12.94 4.78
CA GLY A 70 15.32 -11.72 5.16
C GLY A 70 14.81 -10.44 4.50
N ILE A 71 13.56 -10.48 4.03
CA ILE A 71 12.83 -9.32 3.53
C ILE A 71 12.51 -8.41 4.72
N GLN A 72 12.67 -7.09 4.55
CA GLN A 72 12.61 -6.11 5.63
C GLN A 72 11.27 -5.37 5.69
N PHE A 73 10.62 -5.21 4.53
CA PHE A 73 9.38 -4.45 4.41
C PHE A 73 8.33 -5.29 3.69
N VAL A 74 7.11 -5.29 4.22
CA VAL A 74 5.94 -5.90 3.60
C VAL A 74 4.81 -4.89 3.62
N THR A 75 4.22 -4.58 2.45
CA THR A 75 3.02 -3.73 2.39
C THR A 75 1.85 -4.54 1.85
N VAL A 76 0.70 -4.54 2.52
CA VAL A 76 -0.46 -5.35 2.12
C VAL A 76 -1.69 -4.51 1.90
N TYR A 77 -2.44 -4.81 0.85
CA TYR A 77 -3.70 -4.14 0.54
C TYR A 77 -4.87 -4.85 1.23
N ALA A 78 -5.18 -4.45 2.47
CA ALA A 78 -6.19 -5.12 3.28
C ALA A 78 -7.63 -4.66 2.96
N PHE A 79 -7.84 -3.35 2.81
CA PHE A 79 -9.16 -2.80 2.50
C PHE A 79 -9.06 -1.55 1.63
N ALA A 80 -9.59 -1.61 0.41
CA ALA A 80 -9.60 -0.50 -0.53
C ALA A 80 -10.73 0.49 -0.26
N LEU A 81 -10.55 1.78 -0.53
CA LEU A 81 -11.64 2.76 -0.53
C LEU A 81 -12.79 2.34 -1.47
N GLY A 82 -12.45 1.80 -2.64
CA GLY A 82 -13.44 1.24 -3.56
C GLY A 82 -14.28 0.09 -2.97
N ASN A 83 -13.83 -0.55 -1.87
CA ASN A 83 -14.60 -1.62 -1.21
C ASN A 83 -15.80 -1.10 -0.40
N PHE A 84 -15.88 0.19 -0.10
CA PHE A 84 -17.07 0.78 0.52
C PHE A 84 -18.32 0.74 -0.38
N HIS A 85 -18.16 0.51 -1.70
CA HIS A 85 -19.28 0.30 -2.63
C HIS A 85 -19.90 -1.10 -2.57
N ARG A 86 -19.40 -1.99 -1.69
CA ARG A 86 -19.98 -3.33 -1.49
C ARG A 86 -21.23 -3.25 -0.62
N GLN A 87 -21.93 -4.38 -0.47
CA GLN A 87 -23.10 -4.45 0.39
C GLN A 87 -22.75 -4.04 1.84
N PRO A 88 -23.57 -3.21 2.51
CA PRO A 88 -23.26 -2.66 3.84
C PRO A 88 -22.95 -3.73 4.89
N GLU A 89 -23.64 -4.87 4.83
CA GLU A 89 -23.43 -6.00 5.74
C GLU A 89 -22.05 -6.64 5.53
N GLU A 90 -21.60 -6.74 4.27
CA GLU A 90 -20.26 -7.24 3.94
C GLU A 90 -19.19 -6.27 4.44
N VAL A 91 -19.35 -4.96 4.18
CA VAL A 91 -18.42 -3.93 4.63
C VAL A 91 -18.30 -3.95 6.16
N THR A 92 -19.43 -3.96 6.85
CA THR A 92 -19.48 -4.02 8.32
C THR A 92 -18.81 -5.29 8.84
N GLY A 93 -19.09 -6.44 8.23
CA GLY A 93 -18.44 -7.71 8.58
C GLY A 93 -16.93 -7.69 8.40
N LEU A 94 -16.41 -7.03 7.35
CA LEU A 94 -14.97 -6.90 7.11
C LEU A 94 -14.28 -5.98 8.12
N LEU A 95 -14.91 -4.84 8.45
CA LEU A 95 -14.38 -3.91 9.46
C LEU A 95 -14.40 -4.54 10.86
N ASN A 96 -15.47 -5.27 11.21
CA ASN A 96 -15.55 -6.01 12.46
C ASN A 96 -14.51 -7.14 12.54
N LEU A 97 -14.27 -7.86 11.44
CA LEU A 97 -13.21 -8.88 11.38
C LEU A 97 -11.82 -8.24 11.56
N ALA A 98 -11.58 -7.08 10.94
CA ALA A 98 -10.32 -6.36 11.13
C ALA A 98 -10.16 -5.92 12.60
N GLU A 99 -11.21 -5.42 13.23
CA GLU A 99 -11.21 -5.05 14.65
C GLU A 99 -10.91 -6.27 15.53
N GLU A 100 -11.63 -7.39 15.33
CA GLU A 100 -11.43 -8.66 16.04
C GLU A 100 -9.96 -9.11 15.94
N LYS A 101 -9.39 -9.08 14.73
CA LYS A 101 -8.02 -9.54 14.50
C LYS A 101 -6.99 -8.62 15.12
N PHE A 102 -7.06 -7.31 14.89
CA PHE A 102 -6.05 -6.39 15.43
C PHE A 102 -6.21 -6.12 16.94
N ALA A 103 -7.35 -6.48 17.54
CA ALA A 103 -7.54 -6.50 18.99
C ALA A 103 -7.09 -7.83 19.65
N ASP A 104 -6.86 -8.91 18.88
CA ASP A 104 -6.49 -10.22 19.40
C ASP A 104 -5.05 -10.22 19.97
N LYS A 105 -4.95 -10.16 21.30
CA LYS A 105 -3.65 -10.22 22.02
C LYS A 105 -2.89 -11.51 21.74
N ALA A 106 -3.56 -12.64 21.54
CA ALA A 106 -2.87 -13.88 21.23
C ALA A 106 -2.16 -13.81 19.87
N TRP A 107 -2.69 -13.02 18.92
CA TRP A 107 -2.04 -12.76 17.64
C TRP A 107 -0.97 -11.68 17.76
N ILE A 108 -1.26 -10.55 18.43
CA ILE A 108 -0.29 -9.46 18.64
C ILE A 108 0.95 -9.93 19.41
N ASP A 109 0.77 -10.50 20.60
CA ASP A 109 1.87 -10.97 21.44
C ASP A 109 2.49 -12.26 20.88
N GLY A 110 1.65 -13.22 20.54
CA GLY A 110 2.07 -14.57 20.16
C GLY A 110 2.63 -14.69 18.74
N PHE A 111 2.40 -13.72 17.85
CA PHE A 111 2.93 -13.72 16.50
C PHE A 111 3.79 -12.49 16.21
N PHE A 112 3.21 -11.29 16.21
CA PHE A 112 3.93 -10.08 15.78
C PHE A 112 5.09 -9.74 16.71
N LYS A 113 4.82 -9.56 18.01
CA LYS A 113 5.86 -9.20 19.00
C LYS A 113 6.89 -10.31 19.15
N ARG A 114 6.47 -11.57 19.30
CA ARG A 114 7.38 -12.73 19.41
C ARG A 114 8.34 -12.83 18.23
N LEU A 115 7.91 -12.51 17.00
CA LEU A 115 8.76 -12.58 15.82
C LEU A 115 9.53 -11.27 15.54
N GLY A 116 9.30 -10.21 16.31
CA GLY A 116 9.92 -8.89 16.11
C GLY A 116 9.39 -8.17 14.86
N ILE A 117 8.09 -8.31 14.60
CA ILE A 117 7.37 -7.67 13.49
C ILE A 117 6.68 -6.41 14.01
N ARG A 118 6.95 -5.26 13.39
CA ARG A 118 6.26 -3.99 13.65
C ARG A 118 5.08 -3.84 12.71
N LEU A 119 3.92 -3.44 13.24
CA LEU A 119 2.74 -3.10 12.45
C LEU A 119 2.64 -1.59 12.23
N ARG A 120 2.34 -1.20 10.99
CA ARG A 120 1.97 0.16 10.60
C ARG A 120 0.72 0.11 9.75
N PHE A 121 -0.07 1.18 9.79
CA PHE A 121 -1.30 1.30 9.01
C PHE A 121 -1.26 2.54 8.12
N LEU A 122 -1.78 2.44 6.90
CA LEU A 122 -1.94 3.55 5.96
C LEU A 122 -3.38 3.60 5.45
N GLY A 123 -3.85 4.79 5.05
CA GLY A 123 -5.17 5.00 4.48
C GLY A 123 -5.88 6.23 5.00
N ASP A 124 -7.19 6.30 4.76
CA ASP A 124 -8.07 7.36 5.26
C ASP A 124 -8.87 6.85 6.46
N PHE A 125 -8.33 7.11 7.66
CA PHE A 125 -8.90 6.59 8.89
C PHE A 125 -10.23 7.25 9.25
N SER A 126 -10.62 8.35 8.58
CA SER A 126 -11.93 8.98 8.79
C SER A 126 -13.10 8.05 8.44
N TYR A 127 -12.87 7.08 7.55
CA TYR A 127 -13.86 6.07 7.15
C TYR A 127 -13.96 4.88 8.13
N LEU A 128 -13.10 4.81 9.15
CA LEU A 128 -13.05 3.67 10.06
C LEU A 128 -13.80 3.92 11.37
N PRO A 129 -14.53 2.92 11.89
CA PRO A 129 -15.17 3.00 13.21
C PRO A 129 -14.17 3.33 14.32
N PRO A 130 -14.56 4.08 15.37
CA PRO A 130 -13.67 4.45 16.47
C PRO A 130 -12.98 3.26 17.16
N ARG A 131 -13.70 2.15 17.32
CA ARG A 131 -13.16 0.93 17.95
C ARG A 131 -12.04 0.31 17.11
N LEU A 132 -12.26 0.14 15.80
CA LEU A 132 -11.22 -0.28 14.88
C LEU A 132 -10.02 0.65 14.92
N ARG A 133 -10.20 1.98 14.84
CA ARG A 133 -9.09 2.94 14.94
C ARG A 133 -8.26 2.75 16.21
N SER A 134 -8.93 2.57 17.35
CA SER A 134 -8.27 2.30 18.64
C SER A 134 -7.50 0.97 18.64
N ALA A 135 -8.05 -0.08 18.03
CA ALA A 135 -7.39 -1.38 17.90
C ALA A 135 -6.14 -1.29 17.02
N LEU A 136 -6.22 -0.62 15.86
CA LEU A 136 -5.08 -0.40 14.96
C LEU A 136 -3.97 0.41 15.65
N ALA A 137 -4.34 1.51 16.33
CA ALA A 137 -3.38 2.34 17.06
C ALA A 137 -2.67 1.56 18.17
N THR A 138 -3.43 0.78 18.95
CA THR A 138 -2.88 -0.07 20.01
C THR A 138 -1.94 -1.15 19.45
N ALA A 139 -2.34 -1.85 18.39
CA ALA A 139 -1.51 -2.86 17.74
C ALA A 139 -0.21 -2.28 17.17
N SER A 140 -0.27 -1.09 16.56
CA SER A 140 0.93 -0.41 16.03
C SER A 140 1.89 -0.02 17.15
N ARG A 141 1.38 0.59 18.23
CA ARG A 141 2.19 0.97 19.40
C ARG A 141 2.84 -0.22 20.09
N GLU A 142 2.06 -1.25 20.42
CA GLU A 142 2.58 -2.41 21.16
C GLU A 142 3.60 -3.23 20.37
N THR A 143 3.45 -3.29 19.05
CA THR A 143 4.44 -3.96 18.20
C THR A 143 5.68 -3.10 17.99
N ALA A 144 5.56 -1.77 17.99
CA ALA A 144 6.72 -0.86 17.99
C ALA A 144 7.52 -0.98 19.31
N ASP A 145 6.86 -0.95 20.46
CA ASP A 145 7.50 -1.03 21.79
C ASP A 145 8.24 -2.36 22.00
N ALA A 146 7.75 -3.44 21.39
CA ALA A 146 8.38 -4.76 21.47
C ALA A 146 9.58 -4.95 20.54
N CYS A 147 9.79 -4.02 19.61
CA CYS A 147 10.84 -4.09 18.61
C CYS A 147 12.11 -3.39 19.15
N GLY A 148 13.21 -4.14 19.29
CA GLY A 148 14.44 -3.69 19.95
C GLY A 148 15.75 -3.85 19.17
N ASP A 149 15.75 -3.76 17.83
CA ASP A 149 16.99 -3.96 17.04
C ASP A 149 17.80 -2.64 16.79
N PRO A 150 19.11 -2.60 17.17
CA PRO A 150 20.05 -1.47 16.99
C PRO A 150 20.55 -1.21 15.55
N ARG A 151 20.01 -1.86 14.50
CA ARG A 151 20.44 -1.68 13.10
C ARG A 151 19.79 -0.51 12.34
N GLY A 152 19.05 0.36 13.04
CA GLY A 152 18.61 1.68 12.53
C GLY A 152 17.11 1.85 12.28
N PHE A 153 16.28 0.81 12.39
CA PHE A 153 14.81 0.87 12.16
C PHE A 153 13.95 0.15 13.22
N GLY A 154 14.56 -0.34 14.31
CA GLY A 154 13.87 -0.92 15.47
C GLY A 154 13.35 -2.36 15.33
N CYS A 155 13.05 -2.90 14.14
CA CYS A 155 12.37 -4.20 13.97
C CYS A 155 13.00 -5.16 12.94
N ARG A 156 12.59 -6.45 12.95
CA ARG A 156 13.05 -7.46 11.97
C ARG A 156 12.28 -7.43 10.65
N LEU A 157 11.01 -7.05 10.71
CA LEU A 157 10.11 -6.88 9.56
C LEU A 157 9.12 -5.77 9.90
N LEU A 158 8.97 -4.78 9.01
CA LEU A 158 7.90 -3.79 9.07
C LEU A 158 6.76 -4.22 8.14
N VAL A 159 5.58 -4.43 8.71
CA VAL A 159 4.36 -4.77 7.97
C VAL A 159 3.43 -3.57 7.94
N THR A 160 3.26 -3.01 6.76
CA THR A 160 2.40 -1.87 6.47
C THR A 160 1.07 -2.36 5.91
N VAL A 161 -0.01 -2.16 6.64
CA VAL A 161 -1.35 -2.62 6.27
C VAL A 161 -2.18 -1.43 5.78
N CYS A 162 -2.56 -1.46 4.50
CA CYS A 162 -3.37 -0.42 3.88
C CYS A 162 -4.86 -0.70 4.11
N VAL A 163 -5.53 0.17 4.88
CA VAL A 163 -6.94 0.04 5.30
C VAL A 163 -7.69 1.32 4.98
N ALA A 164 -8.83 1.22 4.29
CA ALA A 164 -9.50 2.38 3.68
C ALA A 164 -8.52 3.20 2.83
N TYR A 165 -7.74 2.50 2.01
CA TYR A 165 -6.66 3.07 1.21
C TYR A 165 -7.05 3.21 -0.26
N GLY A 166 -6.53 4.24 -0.93
CA GLY A 166 -6.53 4.39 -2.37
C GLY A 166 -5.39 5.34 -2.77
N SER A 167 -4.57 4.95 -3.74
CA SER A 167 -3.33 5.67 -4.08
C SER A 167 -3.62 7.07 -4.62
N ARG A 168 -4.63 7.24 -5.47
CA ARG A 168 -5.07 8.58 -5.91
C ARG A 168 -5.45 9.49 -4.74
N ARG A 169 -6.16 8.94 -3.75
CA ARG A 169 -6.58 9.68 -2.54
C ARG A 169 -5.40 10.02 -1.64
N GLU A 170 -4.40 9.15 -1.55
CA GLU A 170 -3.15 9.44 -0.84
C GLU A 170 -2.38 10.57 -1.53
N ILE A 171 -2.19 10.49 -2.85
CA ILE A 171 -1.49 11.52 -3.63
C ILE A 171 -2.22 12.88 -3.49
N ALA A 172 -3.55 12.90 -3.61
CA ALA A 172 -4.34 14.12 -3.46
C ALA A 172 -4.15 14.74 -2.06
N ARG A 173 -4.17 13.92 -0.99
CA ARG A 173 -3.95 14.39 0.38
C ARG A 173 -2.52 14.90 0.60
N ALA A 174 -1.52 14.18 0.06
CA ALA A 174 -0.13 14.60 0.10
C ALA A 174 0.08 15.97 -0.57
N LEU A 175 -0.56 16.20 -1.73
CA LEU A 175 -0.52 17.49 -2.43
C LEU A 175 -1.27 18.60 -1.67
N ALA A 176 -2.36 18.27 -0.98
CA ALA A 176 -3.10 19.19 -0.14
C ALA A 176 -2.43 19.47 1.22
N GLY A 177 -1.34 18.76 1.57
CA GLY A 177 -0.71 18.83 2.89
C GLY A 177 -1.53 18.19 4.02
N GLU A 178 -2.51 17.36 3.68
CA GLU A 178 -3.35 16.64 4.63
C GLU A 178 -2.68 15.33 5.08
N VAL A 179 -2.40 15.20 6.37
CA VAL A 179 -1.86 13.96 6.93
C VAL A 179 -2.93 13.23 7.73
N SER A 180 -3.38 12.08 7.22
CA SER A 180 -4.26 11.18 7.97
C SER A 180 -3.43 10.31 8.91
N MET A 181 -3.34 10.71 10.18
CA MET A 181 -2.64 9.96 11.22
C MET A 181 -3.63 9.21 12.12
N LEU A 182 -3.17 8.08 12.69
CA LEU A 182 -3.83 7.50 13.86
C LEU A 182 -3.49 8.36 15.09
N PRO A 183 -4.44 8.58 16.02
CA PRO A 183 -4.27 9.51 17.14
C PRO A 183 -3.10 9.18 18.09
N ASP A 184 -2.65 7.91 18.15
CA ASP A 184 -1.55 7.46 19.02
C ASP A 184 -0.39 6.79 18.26
N ALA A 185 -0.23 7.02 16.94
CA ALA A 185 0.88 6.41 16.22
C ALA A 185 2.21 7.01 16.72
N PRO A 186 3.21 6.20 17.14
CA PRO A 186 4.53 6.72 17.47
C PRO A 186 5.10 7.36 16.20
N VAL A 187 5.30 8.68 16.26
CA VAL A 187 5.91 9.42 15.17
C VAL A 187 7.41 9.25 15.30
N ASP A 188 8.01 8.43 14.43
CA ASP A 188 9.46 8.42 14.27
C ASP A 188 9.86 9.71 13.53
N HIS A 189 9.94 10.83 14.26
CA HIS A 189 10.56 12.05 13.75
C HIS A 189 12.09 12.01 13.85
N ASP A 190 12.67 11.00 14.50
CA ASP A 190 14.12 10.78 14.55
C ASP A 190 14.60 9.98 13.34
N LEU A 191 14.31 10.47 12.14
CA LEU A 191 15.11 10.07 10.99
C LEU A 191 16.46 10.79 11.14
N PRO A 192 17.62 10.10 11.07
CA PRO A 192 18.87 10.80 10.84
C PRO A 192 18.66 11.64 9.58
N GLU A 193 19.06 12.91 9.61
CA GLU A 193 19.12 13.75 8.42
C GLU A 193 19.82 12.95 7.32
N ALA A 194 19.04 12.28 6.47
CA ALA A 194 19.51 11.73 5.23
C ALA A 194 19.73 12.96 4.38
N ARG A 195 20.88 13.60 4.62
CA ARG A 195 21.47 14.58 3.75
C ARG A 195 21.30 14.00 2.36
N CYS A 196 20.56 14.71 1.53
CA CYS A 196 20.54 14.46 0.11
C CYS A 196 21.97 14.77 -0.37
N THR A 197 22.94 13.88 -0.12
CA THR A 197 24.31 13.97 -0.60
C THR A 197 24.31 13.53 -2.05
N SER A 198 23.63 14.31 -2.87
CA SER A 198 24.14 14.64 -4.19
C SER A 198 24.36 16.15 -4.19
N MET A 199 25.64 16.49 -4.11
CA MET A 199 26.20 17.83 -4.02
C MET A 199 25.69 18.69 -5.18
N PHE A 200 24.76 19.63 -4.92
CA PHE A 200 24.63 20.88 -5.67
C PHE A 200 23.90 21.90 -4.78
N VAL A 201 24.71 22.76 -4.16
CA VAL A 201 24.26 23.97 -3.48
C VAL A 201 23.57 24.86 -4.51
N CYS A 202 22.29 25.16 -4.30
CA CYS A 202 21.70 26.38 -4.83
C CYS A 202 21.14 27.18 -3.66
N SER A 203 21.90 28.18 -3.25
CA SER A 203 21.47 29.26 -2.38
C SER A 203 20.28 29.98 -3.02
N GLY A 204 19.16 30.07 -2.31
CA GLY A 204 17.98 30.79 -2.79
C GLY A 204 16.75 30.48 -1.96
N ALA A 205 16.61 31.17 -0.83
CA ALA A 205 15.38 31.13 -0.04
C ALA A 205 14.22 31.71 -0.87
N VAL A 206 13.21 30.89 -1.17
CA VAL A 206 11.95 31.38 -1.76
C VAL A 206 10.94 31.52 -0.63
N ARG A 207 10.64 32.78 -0.31
CA ARG A 207 9.63 33.21 0.66
C ARG A 207 8.29 33.28 -0.08
N TRP A 208 7.32 32.45 0.31
CA TRP A 208 5.96 32.54 -0.23
C TRP A 208 5.33 33.88 0.16
N ARG A 209 4.98 34.69 -0.84
CA ARG A 209 4.26 35.95 -0.66
C ARG A 209 2.79 35.65 -0.91
N THR A 210 1.96 35.80 0.11
CA THR A 210 0.50 35.87 -0.03
C THR A 210 0.16 37.17 -0.77
N ALA A 211 -0.52 37.06 -1.91
CA ALA A 211 -1.10 38.21 -2.60
C ALA A 211 -2.61 38.12 -2.45
N ASP A 212 -3.15 39.02 -1.62
CA ASP A 212 -4.52 39.50 -1.72
C ASP A 212 -4.72 40.12 -3.11
N THR A 213 -5.87 39.86 -3.74
CA THR A 213 -6.59 40.87 -4.53
C THR A 213 -8.06 40.44 -4.71
N ASP A 214 -8.95 41.32 -4.28
CA ASP A 214 -10.33 41.44 -4.75
C ASP A 214 -10.35 41.63 -6.28
N ASP A 215 -11.31 41.04 -6.99
CA ASP A 215 -12.30 41.78 -7.79
C ASP A 215 -13.36 40.85 -8.46
N SER A 216 -14.52 41.45 -8.55
CA SER A 216 -15.83 41.14 -9.13
C SER A 216 -15.89 40.50 -10.53
N GLY A 217 -16.93 39.67 -10.75
CA GLY A 217 -17.66 39.68 -12.03
C GLY A 217 -18.04 38.31 -12.63
N PRO A 218 -19.19 38.18 -13.32
CA PRO A 218 -19.98 36.95 -13.35
C PRO A 218 -19.84 36.14 -14.65
N GLY A 219 -19.84 34.81 -14.56
CA GLY A 219 -19.95 33.89 -15.70
C GLY A 219 -20.78 32.69 -15.30
N SER A 220 -22.06 32.68 -15.69
CA SER A 220 -22.58 31.91 -16.82
C SER A 220 -22.51 30.40 -16.59
N VAL A 221 -23.68 29.87 -16.26
CA VAL A 221 -24.05 28.46 -16.38
C VAL A 221 -23.77 28.01 -17.80
N ASP A 222 -22.95 26.98 -17.98
CA ASP A 222 -23.05 26.08 -19.12
C ASP A 222 -22.73 24.64 -18.71
N THR A 223 -23.82 23.88 -18.65
CA THR A 223 -23.94 22.43 -18.72
C THR A 223 -23.00 21.81 -19.76
N CYS A 224 -22.24 20.78 -19.36
CA CYS A 224 -21.79 19.73 -20.28
C CYS A 224 -21.96 18.35 -19.63
N THR A 225 -22.97 17.66 -20.16
CA THR A 225 -23.37 16.28 -19.96
C THR A 225 -22.38 15.28 -20.55
N SER A 226 -22.25 14.16 -19.82
CA SER A 226 -22.20 12.76 -20.29
C SER A 226 -21.00 12.24 -21.11
N LEU A 227 -20.30 11.26 -20.53
CA LEU A 227 -19.93 10.02 -21.23
C LEU A 227 -20.66 8.88 -20.54
N ASN A 228 -21.72 8.39 -21.19
CA ASN A 228 -22.48 7.21 -20.79
C ASN A 228 -22.00 6.01 -21.62
N ASP A 229 -21.73 4.91 -20.91
CA ASP A 229 -21.76 3.58 -21.47
C ASP A 229 -23.15 3.28 -22.07
N SER A 230 -23.14 2.67 -23.25
CA SER A 230 -24.29 2.28 -24.04
C SER A 230 -25.01 1.05 -23.47
N ASN A 231 -26.27 1.20 -23.03
CA ASN A 231 -27.48 0.59 -23.64
C ASN A 231 -28.69 0.52 -22.68
N GLY A 232 -29.71 1.33 -22.95
CA GLY A 232 -31.06 0.83 -23.28
C GLY A 232 -32.15 0.68 -22.20
N ILE A 233 -33.06 1.69 -22.14
CA ILE A 233 -34.55 1.59 -22.01
C ILE A 233 -35.08 1.07 -20.64
N SER A 234 -35.99 1.70 -19.87
CA SER A 234 -37.00 2.77 -20.07
C SER A 234 -37.60 3.26 -18.72
N GLN A 235 -37.85 4.57 -18.65
CA GLN A 235 -38.95 5.31 -17.98
C GLN A 235 -39.08 5.44 -16.44
N ARG A 236 -38.83 6.70 -16.01
CA ARG A 236 -39.59 7.58 -15.09
C ARG A 236 -40.23 6.99 -13.82
N ARG A 237 -39.81 7.53 -12.66
CA ARG A 237 -40.61 8.52 -11.89
C ARG A 237 -39.77 9.24 -10.84
N THR A 238 -40.18 10.48 -10.63
CA THR A 238 -39.68 11.54 -9.76
C THR A 238 -39.78 11.19 -8.27
N HIS A 239 -38.72 11.41 -7.50
CA HIS A 239 -38.83 11.91 -6.12
C HIS A 239 -37.55 12.67 -5.77
N ARG A 240 -37.72 13.93 -5.35
CA ARG A 240 -36.71 14.74 -4.68
C ARG A 240 -36.51 14.15 -3.30
N ASP A 241 -35.27 13.92 -2.89
CA ASP A 241 -34.91 13.90 -1.48
C ASP A 241 -33.49 14.46 -1.31
N ASP A 242 -33.41 15.45 -0.44
CA ASP A 242 -32.20 16.06 0.08
C ASP A 242 -31.34 15.01 0.79
N SER A 243 -30.11 14.82 0.32
CA SER A 243 -29.04 14.31 1.16
C SER A 243 -27.71 14.88 0.69
N SER A 244 -27.01 15.51 1.63
CA SER A 244 -25.66 16.06 1.51
C SER A 244 -24.71 15.01 0.92
N SER A 245 -24.39 15.15 -0.36
CA SER A 245 -23.45 14.27 -1.05
C SER A 245 -22.01 14.60 -0.64
N ILE A 246 -21.31 13.59 -0.15
CA ILE A 246 -19.85 13.60 0.03
C ILE A 246 -19.24 13.84 -1.36
N PRO A 247 -18.36 14.84 -1.55
CA PRO A 247 -17.82 15.11 -2.87
C PRO A 247 -17.02 13.91 -3.40
N CYS A 248 -17.30 13.52 -4.64
CA CYS A 248 -16.55 12.49 -5.36
C CYS A 248 -15.06 12.89 -5.42
N CYS A 249 -14.18 11.92 -5.16
CA CYS A 249 -12.72 12.12 -5.17
C CYS A 249 -12.18 12.69 -6.49
N ASP A 250 -12.90 12.52 -7.59
CA ASP A 250 -12.53 13.04 -8.90
C ASP A 250 -12.69 14.57 -8.99
N ALA A 251 -13.67 15.17 -8.31
CA ALA A 251 -13.93 16.61 -8.37
C ALA A 251 -12.82 17.44 -7.67
N VAL A 252 -12.23 16.90 -6.60
CA VAL A 252 -11.10 17.53 -5.90
C VAL A 252 -9.83 17.45 -6.73
N LEU A 253 -9.61 16.32 -7.41
CA LEU A 253 -8.46 16.11 -8.28
C LEU A 253 -8.52 17.01 -9.53
N GLU A 254 -9.69 17.15 -10.16
CA GLU A 254 -9.86 18.02 -11.32
C GLU A 254 -9.78 19.52 -10.96
N ALA A 255 -10.26 19.91 -9.77
CA ALA A 255 -10.11 21.29 -9.28
C ALA A 255 -8.63 21.67 -9.04
N HIS A 256 -7.78 20.73 -8.62
CA HIS A 256 -6.35 20.98 -8.42
C HIS A 256 -5.54 20.93 -9.72
N LEU A 257 -5.96 20.14 -10.70
CA LEU A 257 -5.29 20.07 -12.01
C LEU A 257 -5.66 21.24 -12.95
N SER A 258 -6.84 21.85 -12.76
CA SER A 258 -7.31 22.99 -13.55
C SER A 258 -6.74 24.35 -13.08
N ALA A 259 -6.19 24.40 -11.86
CA ALA A 259 -5.55 25.59 -11.31
C ALA A 259 -4.06 25.68 -11.71
N GLY A 260 -3.79 26.12 -12.94
CA GLY A 260 -2.58 26.86 -13.27
C GLY A 260 -1.35 26.05 -13.71
N GLU A 261 -1.04 26.16 -15.01
CA GLU A 261 0.22 25.79 -15.67
C GLU A 261 0.60 24.31 -15.67
N ALA A 262 -0.08 23.53 -16.53
CA ALA A 262 0.45 22.28 -17.04
C ALA A 262 1.75 22.56 -17.82
N CYS A 263 2.87 22.52 -17.10
CA CYS A 263 4.22 22.72 -17.60
C CYS A 263 4.47 21.74 -18.77
N SER A 264 4.58 22.26 -19.99
CA SER A 264 4.81 21.54 -21.26
C SER A 264 6.23 20.97 -21.39
N THR A 265 6.91 20.76 -20.27
CA THR A 265 8.30 20.33 -20.18
C THR A 265 8.40 19.32 -19.05
N TRP A 266 8.19 18.04 -19.37
CA TRP A 266 8.38 16.92 -18.43
C TRP A 266 9.87 16.78 -18.11
N HIS A 267 10.39 17.62 -17.22
CA HIS A 267 11.78 17.58 -16.75
C HIS A 267 11.82 16.68 -15.52
N SER A 268 12.63 15.63 -15.63
CA SER A 268 12.90 14.58 -14.63
C SER A 268 12.53 15.00 -13.19
N THR A 269 11.48 14.37 -12.70
CA THR A 269 10.83 14.47 -11.38
C THR A 269 11.76 14.16 -10.19
N ARG A 270 13.09 14.19 -10.31
CA ARG A 270 13.97 13.85 -9.19
C ARG A 270 13.85 14.81 -8.01
N LYS A 271 13.65 16.12 -8.22
CA LYS A 271 13.48 17.08 -7.09
C LYS A 271 12.05 17.13 -6.56
N HIS A 272 11.06 17.32 -7.44
CA HIS A 272 9.64 17.35 -7.03
C HIS A 272 9.13 15.99 -6.55
N GLY A 273 9.64 14.90 -7.12
CA GLY A 273 9.29 13.55 -6.70
C GLY A 273 9.82 13.20 -5.31
N CYS A 274 10.95 13.79 -4.87
CA CYS A 274 11.38 13.68 -3.48
C CYS A 274 10.46 14.42 -2.51
N TYR A 275 9.89 15.57 -2.90
CA TYR A 275 8.92 16.28 -2.06
C TYR A 275 7.61 15.53 -1.95
N LEU A 276 7.07 15.05 -3.08
CA LEU A 276 5.85 14.25 -3.07
C LEU A 276 6.05 12.97 -2.25
N TRP A 277 7.18 12.28 -2.41
CA TRP A 277 7.49 11.08 -1.63
C TRP A 277 7.46 11.32 -0.11
N ARG A 278 8.06 12.43 0.36
CA ARG A 278 8.03 12.83 1.78
C ARG A 278 6.64 13.25 2.27
N ALA A 279 5.73 13.59 1.36
CA ALA A 279 4.35 13.93 1.71
C ALA A 279 3.43 12.70 1.73
N LEU A 280 3.86 11.55 1.18
CA LEU A 280 3.10 10.30 1.24
C LEU A 280 3.15 9.69 2.64
N GLN A 281 2.14 8.89 2.99
CA GLN A 281 2.05 8.29 4.33
C GLN A 281 3.13 7.21 4.55
N ILE A 282 3.84 6.78 3.50
CA ILE A 282 4.81 5.68 3.47
C ILE A 282 6.29 6.14 3.42
N GLU A 283 6.58 7.42 3.63
CA GLU A 283 7.86 8.09 3.31
C GLU A 283 9.18 7.41 3.78
N ASP A 284 9.17 6.72 4.92
CA ASP A 284 10.32 6.06 5.55
C ASP A 284 10.50 4.59 5.14
N VAL A 285 9.58 4.06 4.34
CA VAL A 285 9.63 2.70 3.78
C VAL A 285 10.11 2.80 2.33
N PRO A 286 11.18 2.11 1.89
CA PRO A 286 11.65 2.18 0.49
C PRO A 286 10.56 1.72 -0.49
N PRO A 287 10.60 2.11 -1.77
CA PRO A 287 9.63 1.63 -2.76
C PRO A 287 9.64 0.09 -2.87
N PRO A 288 8.51 -0.56 -3.19
CA PRO A 288 8.46 -2.00 -3.37
C PRO A 288 9.41 -2.48 -4.48
N ASP A 289 10.22 -3.49 -4.20
CA ASP A 289 11.00 -4.17 -5.24
C ASP A 289 10.11 -5.14 -6.03
N LEU A 290 9.11 -5.70 -5.36
CA LEU A 290 8.24 -6.74 -5.86
C LEU A 290 6.78 -6.48 -5.43
N LEU A 291 5.86 -6.45 -6.39
CA LEU A 291 4.42 -6.42 -6.12
C LEU A 291 3.77 -7.70 -6.62
N LEU A 292 3.12 -8.40 -5.68
CA LEU A 292 2.42 -9.65 -5.89
C LEU A 292 0.92 -9.42 -5.86
N ARG A 293 0.22 -9.87 -6.90
CA ARG A 293 -1.24 -9.90 -6.90
C ARG A 293 -1.73 -11.32 -7.15
N THR A 294 -2.60 -11.79 -6.25
CA THR A 294 -3.20 -13.12 -6.35
C THR A 294 -4.46 -13.10 -7.21
N SER A 295 -5.02 -14.29 -7.46
CA SER A 295 -6.29 -14.58 -8.12
C SER A 295 -6.36 -14.37 -9.64
N GLY A 296 -5.22 -14.16 -10.29
CA GLY A 296 -5.08 -14.09 -11.75
C GLY A 296 -5.43 -12.74 -12.39
N GLU A 297 -5.88 -11.78 -11.59
CA GLU A 297 -6.25 -10.44 -12.06
C GLU A 297 -5.00 -9.61 -12.40
N ARG A 298 -4.96 -8.98 -13.58
CA ARG A 298 -3.81 -8.19 -14.08
C ARG A 298 -4.07 -6.68 -14.03
N ARG A 299 -4.26 -6.13 -12.82
CA ARG A 299 -4.42 -4.69 -12.58
C ARG A 299 -3.85 -4.30 -11.21
N LEU A 300 -3.65 -3.01 -10.95
CA LEU A 300 -3.18 -2.53 -9.63
C LEU A 300 -4.33 -2.15 -8.68
N SER A 301 -5.51 -1.82 -9.21
CA SER A 301 -6.68 -1.47 -8.40
C SER A 301 -6.43 -0.31 -7.42
N ASP A 302 -5.76 0.75 -7.91
CA ASP A 302 -5.46 1.96 -7.13
C ASP A 302 -4.58 1.69 -5.88
N PHE A 303 -3.60 0.80 -6.02
CA PHE A 303 -2.66 0.42 -4.97
C PHE A 303 -1.24 0.85 -5.30
N LEU A 304 -0.62 1.66 -4.43
CA LEU A 304 0.78 2.09 -4.50
C LEU A 304 1.22 2.58 -5.90
N LEU A 305 0.39 3.40 -6.56
CA LEU A 305 0.62 3.81 -7.95
C LEU A 305 1.90 4.62 -8.12
N TYR A 306 2.21 5.49 -7.16
CA TYR A 306 3.42 6.32 -7.20
C TYR A 306 4.65 5.49 -6.83
N GLU A 307 4.55 4.71 -5.75
CA GLU A 307 5.64 3.93 -5.17
C GLU A 307 6.08 2.78 -6.07
N THR A 308 5.19 2.29 -6.94
CA THR A 308 5.48 1.19 -7.85
C THR A 308 5.83 1.62 -9.28
N SER A 309 5.97 2.93 -9.52
CA SER A 309 6.09 3.48 -10.87
C SER A 309 7.43 3.19 -11.57
N GLU A 310 8.55 3.13 -10.83
CA GLU A 310 9.89 3.07 -11.44
C GLU A 310 10.57 1.70 -11.35
N THR A 311 10.68 1.13 -10.15
CA THR A 311 11.61 0.02 -9.88
C THR A 311 10.94 -1.33 -9.60
N THR A 312 9.62 -1.34 -9.42
CA THR A 312 8.89 -2.53 -8.95
C THR A 312 8.72 -3.59 -10.04
N ALA A 313 9.01 -4.84 -9.71
CA ALA A 313 8.63 -5.99 -10.53
C ALA A 313 7.19 -6.44 -10.19
N PHE A 314 6.33 -6.56 -11.19
CA PHE A 314 4.95 -7.03 -11.01
C PHE A 314 4.82 -8.53 -11.30
N HIS A 315 4.23 -9.27 -10.37
CA HIS A 315 3.91 -10.69 -10.57
C HIS A 315 2.46 -10.98 -10.23
N PHE A 316 1.74 -11.47 -11.24
CA PHE A 316 0.34 -11.87 -11.14
C PHE A 316 0.24 -13.38 -11.02
N LEU A 317 -0.24 -13.86 -9.88
CA LEU A 317 -0.37 -15.27 -9.56
C LEU A 317 -1.83 -15.71 -9.71
N ASN A 318 -2.06 -16.85 -10.35
CA ASN A 318 -3.41 -17.41 -10.53
C ASN A 318 -3.98 -18.06 -9.24
N VAL A 319 -3.15 -18.26 -8.22
CA VAL A 319 -3.56 -18.79 -6.90
C VAL A 319 -4.41 -17.78 -6.14
N LEU A 320 -5.45 -18.23 -5.44
CA LEU A 320 -6.26 -17.35 -4.57
C LEU A 320 -5.47 -16.98 -3.32
N TRP A 321 -5.72 -15.81 -2.72
CA TRP A 321 -4.98 -15.36 -1.54
C TRP A 321 -4.93 -16.42 -0.42
N PRO A 322 -6.05 -17.03 0.03
CA PRO A 322 -5.97 -17.98 1.12
C PRO A 322 -5.19 -19.27 0.80
N ASP A 323 -4.98 -19.60 -0.48
CA ASP A 323 -4.17 -20.75 -0.92
C ASP A 323 -2.69 -20.41 -1.14
N LEU A 324 -2.32 -19.13 -1.03
CA LEU A 324 -0.95 -18.69 -1.28
C LEU A 324 0.00 -19.30 -0.23
N SER A 325 1.03 -20.00 -0.70
CA SER A 325 1.98 -20.70 0.16
C SER A 325 3.38 -20.10 0.08
N SER A 326 4.22 -20.42 1.06
CA SER A 326 5.64 -20.00 1.11
C SER A 326 6.41 -20.38 -0.16
N LEU A 327 6.03 -21.47 -0.83
CA LEU A 327 6.62 -21.93 -2.08
C LEU A 327 6.28 -21.04 -3.26
N HIS A 328 5.06 -20.47 -3.30
CA HIS A 328 4.69 -19.49 -4.32
C HIS A 328 5.52 -18.21 -4.16
N LEU A 329 5.70 -17.74 -2.92
CA LEU A 329 6.56 -16.61 -2.63
C LEU A 329 8.01 -16.91 -3.04
N LEU A 330 8.53 -18.09 -2.67
CA LEU A 330 9.88 -18.52 -3.04
C LEU A 330 10.09 -18.55 -4.55
N ALA A 331 9.18 -19.20 -5.30
CA ALA A 331 9.25 -19.25 -6.75
C ALA A 331 9.25 -17.84 -7.36
N THR A 332 8.48 -16.94 -6.78
CA THR A 332 8.42 -15.55 -7.24
C THR A 332 9.70 -14.78 -6.95
N VAL A 333 10.31 -14.97 -5.77
CA VAL A 333 11.60 -14.37 -5.43
C VAL A 333 12.71 -14.90 -6.32
N VAL A 334 12.73 -16.20 -6.63
CA VAL A 334 13.70 -16.77 -7.58
C VAL A 334 13.51 -16.17 -8.98
N HIS A 335 12.27 -15.97 -9.42
CA HIS A 335 12.01 -15.31 -10.71
C HIS A 335 12.49 -13.85 -10.70
N PHE A 336 12.24 -13.10 -9.62
CA PHE A 336 12.75 -11.74 -9.44
C PHE A 336 14.30 -11.70 -9.53
N GLN A 337 14.97 -12.64 -8.89
CA GLN A 337 16.44 -12.77 -8.96
C GLN A 337 16.93 -12.99 -10.39
N LEU A 338 16.30 -13.90 -11.12
CA LEU A 338 16.63 -14.18 -12.51
C LEU A 338 16.45 -12.94 -13.39
N GLN A 339 15.35 -12.20 -13.21
CA GLN A 339 15.12 -10.96 -13.95
C GLN A 339 16.20 -9.90 -13.67
N ASN A 340 16.62 -9.74 -12.42
CA ASN A 340 17.67 -8.79 -12.07
C ASN A 340 19.03 -9.19 -12.64
N LEU A 341 19.36 -10.49 -12.62
CA LEU A 341 20.58 -10.99 -13.25
C LEU A 341 20.59 -10.71 -14.76
N VAL A 342 19.46 -10.94 -15.45
CA VAL A 342 19.34 -10.64 -16.89
C VAL A 342 19.48 -9.13 -17.14
N LYS A 343 18.85 -8.27 -16.35
CA LYS A 343 18.99 -6.80 -16.47
C LYS A 343 20.45 -6.37 -16.32
N HIS A 344 21.15 -6.87 -15.29
CA HIS A 344 22.57 -6.57 -15.07
C HIS A 344 23.44 -7.05 -16.24
N TYR A 345 23.20 -8.26 -16.74
CA TYR A 345 23.92 -8.79 -17.90
C TYR A 345 23.66 -7.95 -19.16
N CYS A 346 22.41 -7.61 -19.46
CA CYS A 346 22.06 -6.77 -20.61
C CYS A 346 22.67 -5.36 -20.51
N MET A 347 22.71 -4.76 -19.32
CA MET A 347 23.40 -3.50 -19.09
C MET A 347 24.90 -3.64 -19.35
N TRP A 348 25.52 -4.70 -18.83
CA TRP A 348 26.94 -4.97 -19.03
C TRP A 348 27.29 -5.13 -20.51
N VAL A 349 26.51 -5.92 -21.27
CA VAL A 349 26.69 -6.10 -22.72
C VAL A 349 26.53 -4.77 -23.47
N ARG A 350 25.58 -3.91 -23.08
CA ARG A 350 25.39 -2.58 -23.70
C ARG A 350 26.56 -1.64 -23.43
N CYS A 351 27.12 -1.65 -22.24
CA CYS A 351 28.31 -0.85 -21.91
C CYS A 351 29.57 -1.34 -22.64
N PHE A 352 29.70 -2.65 -22.90
CA PHE A 352 30.83 -3.21 -23.63
C PHE A 352 30.76 -3.05 -25.15
N ARG A 353 29.58 -2.78 -25.72
CA ARG A 353 29.41 -2.53 -27.17
C ARG A 353 29.84 -1.12 -27.63
N PHE A 354 30.34 -0.30 -26.71
CA PHE A 354 30.86 1.05 -26.96
C PHE A 354 32.38 1.20 -26.75
N PHE A 355 33.08 0.08 -26.55
CA PHE A 355 34.54 -0.04 -26.70
C PHE A 355 34.83 -0.97 -27.87
#